data_AF-A0A7V8W413-F1
#
_entry.id   AF-A0A7V8W413-F1
#
_cell.length_a   1.000
_cell.length_b   1.000
_cell.length_c   1.000
_cell.angle_alpha   90.00
_cell.angle_beta   90.00
_cell.angle_gamma   90.00
#
_symmetry.space_group_name_H-M   'P 1'
#
loop_
_entity.id
_entity.type
_entity.pdbx_description
1 polymer ?
#
loop_
_entity_poly.entity_id
_entity_poly.type
_entity_poly.pdbx_seq_one_letter_code
_entity_poly.pdbx_strand_id
1 'polypeptide(L)'
;SVNGFTGHVYNGDIPVVESEVIQVVQGKLDARRSEKYRIFATFLDWTDEFRTLHVRANADIPDQAKIARGFGAEGIGLCRTEHMFFAADRIPIMQKMILARAREEREQYLAQLLPLQKQDFIGLYREMEGFPVTIRLLDPPLHEFLPKREDLMVEIAKLELTDGRLEVIEEKRRLLERVEELHEFNPMLGLRGCRLGITMPEITRMQARAIIEAACELGREGKKIVPEIMIPLVGMVSEMKAQKDLIREVAEETLARNGVTLSYLVGTMIELPRAAVTAKRIAEQAEFFSFGTNDLTQTTFGFSRDDAAKFVAFYMKRQDCCPTCLSPQVNWKEMICQSCGSHIATKADNILDADPFAVLDREGVGAMMRLAINEGRLTRPDIKLGICGEHGGDPSSVEFCHELGLDYVSCSPFRVPIARLAAAQAAINGMPAGKKKSPKASIAPSRGKRTGKVKVPVRPVKSSRSARAAQGKAASRRTR
;
A
#
# COMPACT_ATOMS: atom_id res chain seq x y z
N SER A 1 -2.17 -28.83 -12.46
CA SER A 1 -2.53 -27.39 -12.57
C SER A 1 -4.00 -27.16 -12.91
N VAL A 2 -4.57 -26.00 -12.55
CA VAL A 2 -5.95 -25.61 -12.91
C VAL A 2 -5.92 -24.45 -13.91
N ASN A 3 -6.69 -24.54 -14.99
CA ASN A 3 -6.93 -23.40 -15.87
C ASN A 3 -8.04 -22.52 -15.27
N GLY A 4 -7.68 -21.33 -14.80
CA GLY A 4 -8.62 -20.39 -14.16
C GLY A 4 -9.70 -19.81 -15.08
N PHE A 5 -9.59 -19.96 -16.41
CA PHE A 5 -10.64 -19.55 -17.36
C PHE A 5 -11.65 -20.68 -17.63
N THR A 6 -11.17 -21.91 -17.87
CA THR A 6 -12.05 -23.03 -18.26
C THR A 6 -12.44 -23.93 -17.10
N GLY A 7 -11.79 -23.80 -15.94
CA GLY A 7 -11.96 -24.70 -14.79
C GLY A 7 -11.36 -26.10 -14.99
N HIS A 8 -10.67 -26.34 -16.12
CA HIS A 8 -10.07 -27.64 -16.38
C HIS A 8 -8.92 -27.92 -15.42
N VAL A 9 -8.89 -29.15 -14.91
CA VAL A 9 -7.81 -29.67 -14.07
C VAL A 9 -6.91 -30.53 -14.94
N TYR A 10 -5.63 -30.18 -14.99
CA TYR A 10 -4.61 -30.89 -15.75
C TYR A 10 -3.67 -31.61 -14.79
N ASN A 11 -3.28 -32.83 -15.15
CA ASN A 11 -2.25 -33.56 -14.44
C ASN A 11 -0.87 -32.98 -14.77
N GLY A 12 -0.04 -32.73 -13.76
CA GLY A 12 1.28 -32.10 -13.89
C GLY A 12 1.30 -30.57 -13.76
N ASP A 13 2.50 -30.03 -13.82
CA ASP A 13 2.80 -28.60 -13.67
C ASP A 13 2.78 -27.90 -15.03
N ILE A 14 1.72 -27.12 -15.25
CA ILE A 14 1.63 -26.18 -16.38
C ILE A 14 2.16 -24.82 -15.91
N PRO A 15 3.10 -24.19 -16.63
CA PRO A 15 3.60 -22.86 -16.29
C PRO A 15 2.47 -21.83 -16.33
N VAL A 16 2.43 -20.97 -15.32
CA VAL A 16 1.47 -19.86 -15.26
C VAL A 16 1.85 -18.84 -16.32
N VAL A 17 0.89 -18.49 -17.17
CA VAL A 17 1.07 -17.46 -18.20
C VAL A 17 0.37 -16.19 -17.75
N GLU A 18 1.07 -15.06 -17.81
CA GLU A 18 0.49 -13.74 -17.55
C GLU A 18 -0.62 -13.44 -18.55
N SER A 19 -1.71 -12.82 -18.11
CA SER A 19 -2.77 -12.41 -19.03
C SER A 19 -2.25 -11.37 -20.03
N GLU A 20 -2.84 -11.31 -21.23
CA GLU A 20 -2.45 -10.30 -22.23
C GLU A 20 -2.56 -8.87 -21.68
N VAL A 21 -3.51 -8.61 -20.77
CA VAL A 21 -3.64 -7.31 -20.10
C VAL A 21 -2.41 -7.02 -19.24
N ILE A 22 -1.95 -7.99 -18.43
CA ILE A 22 -0.73 -7.83 -17.62
C ILE A 22 0.50 -7.61 -18.52
N GLN A 23 0.62 -8.41 -19.58
CA GLN A 23 1.74 -8.28 -20.51
C GLN A 23 1.79 -6.90 -21.16
N VAL A 24 0.64 -6.32 -21.53
CA VAL A 24 0.58 -4.95 -22.06
C VAL A 24 0.94 -3.92 -20.99
N VAL A 25 0.36 -4.02 -19.79
CA VAL A 25 0.63 -3.09 -18.67
C VAL A 25 2.11 -3.07 -18.27
N GLN A 26 2.78 -4.23 -18.33
CA GLN A 26 4.21 -4.35 -18.05
C GLN A 26 5.11 -3.99 -19.25
N GLY A 27 4.53 -3.68 -20.41
CA GLY A 27 5.26 -3.34 -21.64
C GLY A 27 5.87 -4.54 -22.38
N LYS A 28 5.48 -5.77 -22.05
CA LYS A 28 5.90 -7.02 -22.71
C LYS A 28 5.15 -7.27 -24.02
N LEU A 29 3.94 -6.74 -24.17
CA LEU A 29 3.10 -6.87 -25.36
C LEU A 29 2.61 -5.49 -25.84
N ASP A 30 2.61 -5.26 -27.15
CA ASP A 30 2.03 -4.03 -27.72
C ASP A 30 0.51 -4.04 -27.55
N ALA A 31 -0.05 -2.98 -26.95
CA ALA A 31 -1.48 -2.81 -26.73
C ALA A 31 -2.34 -3.07 -27.98
N ARG A 32 -1.83 -2.71 -29.17
CA ARG A 32 -2.55 -2.88 -30.45
C ARG A 32 -2.67 -4.34 -30.87
N ARG A 33 -1.82 -5.23 -30.33
CA ARG A 33 -1.78 -6.66 -30.66
C ARG A 33 -2.69 -7.49 -29.76
N SER A 34 -3.14 -6.95 -28.63
CA SER A 34 -4.10 -7.64 -27.76
C SER A 34 -5.51 -7.09 -27.97
N GLU A 35 -6.41 -7.91 -28.50
CA GLU A 35 -7.83 -7.58 -28.53
C GLU A 35 -8.41 -7.46 -27.12
N LYS A 36 -8.03 -8.35 -26.21
CA LYS A 36 -8.48 -8.33 -24.81
C LYS A 36 -8.13 -7.03 -24.12
N TYR A 37 -6.90 -6.54 -24.30
CA TYR A 37 -6.49 -5.25 -23.74
C TYR A 37 -7.28 -4.09 -24.35
N ARG A 38 -7.54 -4.09 -25.66
CA ARG A 38 -8.32 -3.02 -26.30
C ARG A 38 -9.76 -2.95 -25.77
N ILE A 39 -10.40 -4.10 -25.56
CA ILE A 39 -11.73 -4.17 -24.94
C ILE A 39 -11.67 -3.67 -23.49
N PHE A 40 -10.70 -4.16 -22.72
CA PHE A 40 -10.46 -3.75 -21.34
C PHE A 40 -10.24 -2.24 -21.21
N ALA A 41 -9.38 -1.65 -22.05
CA ALA A 41 -9.10 -0.22 -22.06
C ALA A 41 -10.33 0.60 -22.42
N THR A 42 -11.06 0.22 -23.48
CA THR A 42 -12.29 0.91 -23.90
C THR A 42 -13.34 0.90 -22.77
N PHE A 43 -13.50 -0.24 -22.10
CA PHE A 43 -14.42 -0.35 -20.98
C PHE A 43 -14.00 0.55 -19.81
N LEU A 44 -12.72 0.56 -19.47
CA LEU A 44 -12.18 1.41 -18.41
C LEU A 44 -12.26 2.91 -18.73
N ASP A 45 -12.08 3.31 -19.99
CA ASP A 45 -12.30 4.69 -20.43
C ASP A 45 -13.74 5.12 -20.17
N TRP A 46 -14.73 4.26 -20.47
CA TRP A 46 -16.12 4.54 -20.11
C TRP A 46 -16.31 4.66 -18.60
N THR A 47 -15.68 3.80 -17.78
CA THR A 47 -15.79 3.93 -16.32
C THR A 47 -15.28 5.29 -15.81
N ASP A 48 -14.21 5.80 -16.41
CA ASP A 48 -13.63 7.09 -16.02
C ASP A 48 -14.51 8.28 -16.37
N GLU A 49 -15.36 8.18 -17.40
CA GLU A 49 -16.30 9.25 -17.76
C GLU A 49 -17.39 9.46 -16.71
N PHE A 50 -17.73 8.41 -15.95
CA PHE A 50 -18.84 8.44 -14.98
C PHE A 50 -18.39 8.59 -13.53
N ARG A 51 -17.24 8.02 -13.14
CA ARG A 51 -16.79 8.08 -11.74
C ARG A 51 -16.49 9.52 -11.31
N THR A 52 -16.74 9.80 -10.04
CA THR A 52 -16.31 11.05 -9.39
C THR A 52 -15.18 10.82 -8.39
N LEU A 53 -15.11 9.65 -7.77
CA LEU A 53 -13.99 9.26 -6.92
C LEU A 53 -12.72 9.11 -7.76
N HIS A 54 -11.64 9.68 -7.25
CA HIS A 54 -10.32 9.33 -7.73
C HIS A 54 -9.94 7.93 -7.26
N VAL A 55 -9.18 7.21 -8.08
CA VAL A 55 -8.68 5.87 -7.72
C VAL A 55 -7.16 5.90 -7.68
N ARG A 56 -6.61 5.74 -6.49
CA ARG A 56 -5.17 5.63 -6.24
C ARG A 56 -4.77 4.19 -5.98
N ALA A 57 -3.46 3.98 -5.89
CA ALA A 57 -2.91 2.69 -5.51
C ALA A 57 -2.17 2.71 -4.16
N ASN A 58 -2.16 1.56 -3.51
CA ASN A 58 -1.26 1.21 -2.43
C ASN A 58 -0.04 0.55 -3.08
N ALA A 59 1.09 1.26 -3.15
CA ALA A 59 2.31 0.77 -3.77
C ALA A 59 3.53 1.32 -3.04
N ASP A 60 4.46 0.42 -2.74
CA ASP A 60 5.61 0.72 -1.86
C ASP A 60 6.92 0.77 -2.64
N ILE A 61 6.93 0.24 -3.87
CA ILE A 61 8.11 0.19 -4.75
C ILE A 61 7.78 0.68 -6.18
N PRO A 62 8.78 1.15 -6.95
CA PRO A 62 8.57 1.72 -8.28
C PRO A 62 7.83 0.77 -9.26
N ASP A 63 8.15 -0.51 -9.26
CA ASP A 63 7.51 -1.49 -10.15
C ASP A 63 6.01 -1.63 -9.88
N GLN A 64 5.60 -1.59 -8.60
CA GLN A 64 4.18 -1.60 -8.22
C GLN A 64 3.49 -0.31 -8.65
N ALA A 65 4.15 0.84 -8.48
CA ALA A 65 3.64 2.14 -8.93
C ALA A 65 3.44 2.18 -10.45
N LYS A 66 4.40 1.64 -11.22
CA LYS A 66 4.30 1.51 -12.67
C LYS A 66 3.11 0.64 -13.10
N ILE A 67 2.93 -0.52 -12.47
CA ILE A 67 1.78 -1.40 -12.73
C ILE A 67 0.47 -0.68 -12.41
N ALA A 68 0.38 -0.04 -11.24
CA ALA A 68 -0.79 0.72 -10.84
C ALA A 68 -1.14 1.82 -11.84
N ARG A 69 -0.14 2.60 -12.28
CA ARG A 69 -0.31 3.64 -13.28
C ARG A 69 -0.77 3.07 -14.63
N GLY A 70 -0.25 1.92 -15.03
CA GLY A 70 -0.71 1.21 -16.23
C GLY A 70 -2.17 0.74 -16.18
N PHE A 71 -2.73 0.56 -14.98
CA PHE A 71 -4.16 0.34 -14.75
C PHE A 71 -4.98 1.62 -14.57
N GLY A 72 -4.35 2.79 -14.69
CA GLY A 72 -5.00 4.10 -14.58
C GLY A 72 -5.13 4.63 -13.15
N ALA A 73 -4.26 4.20 -12.23
CA ALA A 73 -4.20 4.83 -10.90
C ALA A 73 -3.78 6.31 -11.01
N GLU A 74 -4.49 7.18 -10.30
CA GLU A 74 -4.31 8.63 -10.27
C GLU A 74 -3.42 9.07 -9.09
N GLY A 75 -2.37 8.29 -8.83
CA GLY A 75 -1.41 8.50 -7.75
C GLY A 75 -1.36 7.36 -6.74
N ILE A 76 -0.62 7.59 -5.67
CA ILE A 76 -0.44 6.66 -4.56
C ILE A 76 -1.15 7.22 -3.33
N GLY A 77 -2.09 6.44 -2.77
CA GLY A 77 -2.79 6.81 -1.54
C GLY A 77 -2.16 6.21 -0.28
N LEU A 78 -1.26 5.23 -0.45
CA LEU A 78 -0.47 4.65 0.63
C LEU A 78 0.82 4.01 0.07
N CYS A 79 1.95 4.59 0.42
CA CYS A 79 3.28 3.97 0.34
C CYS A 79 3.77 3.68 1.76
N ARG A 80 3.96 2.41 2.09
CA ARG A 80 4.44 1.94 3.40
C ARG A 80 5.96 1.94 3.44
N THR A 81 6.53 2.74 4.33
CA THR A 81 7.99 2.87 4.42
C THR A 81 8.66 1.68 5.09
N GLU A 82 7.98 0.98 5.99
CA GLU A 82 8.45 -0.28 6.59
C GLU A 82 8.90 -1.32 5.55
N HIS A 83 8.17 -1.50 4.45
CA HIS A 83 8.55 -2.44 3.39
C HIS A 83 9.88 -2.07 2.72
N MET A 84 10.24 -0.79 2.70
CA MET A 84 11.54 -0.33 2.21
C MET A 84 12.67 -0.70 3.16
N PHE A 85 12.42 -0.83 4.47
CA PHE A 85 13.45 -1.22 5.45
C PHE A 85 13.66 -2.73 5.54
N PHE A 86 12.67 -3.53 5.09
CA PHE A 86 12.78 -4.99 5.01
C PHE A 86 13.62 -5.51 3.83
N ALA A 87 14.21 -4.63 3.01
CA ALA A 87 15.13 -5.06 1.97
C ALA A 87 16.43 -5.65 2.58
N ALA A 88 17.01 -6.67 1.92
CA ALA A 88 18.13 -7.46 2.44
C ALA A 88 19.39 -6.62 2.75
N ASP A 89 19.60 -5.53 2.02
CA ASP A 89 20.70 -4.58 2.21
C ASP A 89 20.46 -3.58 3.36
N ARG A 90 19.22 -3.49 3.87
CA ARG A 90 18.79 -2.47 4.84
C ARG A 90 18.43 -3.04 6.19
N ILE A 91 17.87 -4.25 6.24
CA ILE A 91 17.55 -4.94 7.51
C ILE A 91 18.74 -4.90 8.48
N PRO A 92 20.00 -5.22 8.07
CA PRO A 92 21.12 -5.19 9.01
C PRO A 92 21.41 -3.79 9.60
N ILE A 93 21.20 -2.74 8.80
CA ILE A 93 21.40 -1.35 9.26
C ILE A 93 20.27 -0.95 10.22
N MET A 94 19.03 -1.35 9.91
CA MET A 94 17.87 -1.14 10.77
C MET A 94 18.04 -1.86 12.12
N GLN A 95 18.51 -3.10 12.12
CA GLN A 95 18.79 -3.86 13.35
C GLN A 95 19.85 -3.18 14.22
N LYS A 96 20.92 -2.66 13.61
CA LYS A 96 21.95 -1.87 14.33
C LYS A 96 21.37 -0.58 14.91
N MET A 97 20.51 0.12 14.16
CA MET A 97 19.79 1.30 14.67
C MET A 97 18.93 0.93 15.90
N ILE A 98 18.25 -0.22 15.88
CA ILE A 98 17.40 -0.66 16.99
C ILE A 98 18.22 -1.04 18.24
N LEU A 99 19.41 -1.62 18.05
CA LEU A 99 20.34 -1.97 19.13
C LEU A 99 21.03 -0.75 19.75
N ALA A 100 21.19 0.33 19.00
CA ALA A 100 21.83 1.55 19.47
C ALA A 100 21.07 2.22 20.62
N ARG A 101 21.77 2.38 21.76
CA ARG A 101 21.20 2.97 22.99
C ARG A 101 21.25 4.49 22.96
N ALA A 102 22.33 5.05 22.43
CA ALA A 102 22.54 6.48 22.31
C ALA A 102 21.86 7.04 21.05
N ARG A 103 21.39 8.29 21.14
CA ARG A 103 20.76 8.98 20.02
C ARG A 103 21.75 9.21 18.87
N GLU A 104 22.96 9.60 19.21
CA GLU A 104 24.04 9.92 18.27
C GLU A 104 24.39 8.69 17.44
N GLU A 105 24.38 7.51 18.07
CA GLU A 105 24.62 6.23 17.38
C GLU A 105 23.45 5.86 16.46
N ARG A 106 22.20 6.06 16.89
CA ARG A 106 21.03 5.88 16.01
C ARG A 106 21.10 6.78 14.78
N GLU A 107 21.46 8.05 14.95
CA GLU A 107 21.61 9.00 13.85
C GLU A 107 22.67 8.56 12.83
N GLN A 108 23.75 7.90 13.25
CA GLN A 108 24.77 7.34 12.34
C GLN A 108 24.22 6.21 11.45
N TYR A 109 23.40 5.31 12.00
CA TYR A 109 22.77 4.24 11.22
C TYR A 109 21.64 4.77 10.34
N LEU A 110 20.86 5.74 10.83
CA LEU A 110 19.84 6.42 10.04
C LEU A 110 20.44 7.19 8.85
N ALA A 111 21.63 7.78 9.01
CA ALA A 111 22.36 8.42 7.91
C ALA A 111 22.76 7.45 6.79
N GLN A 112 22.96 6.16 7.11
CA GLN A 112 23.21 5.10 6.12
C GLN A 112 21.92 4.68 5.39
N LEU A 113 20.78 4.70 6.08
CA LEU A 113 19.47 4.37 5.50
C LEU A 113 18.94 5.49 4.59
N LEU A 114 19.24 6.75 4.91
CA LEU A 114 18.76 7.93 4.17
C LEU A 114 18.96 7.85 2.64
N PRO A 115 20.18 7.61 2.11
CA PRO A 115 20.37 7.58 0.66
C PRO A 115 19.61 6.44 -0.02
N LEU A 116 19.45 5.29 0.66
CA LEU A 116 18.72 4.13 0.16
C LEU A 116 17.21 4.44 0.08
N GLN A 117 16.66 5.03 1.14
CA GLN A 117 15.25 5.42 1.18
C GLN A 117 14.94 6.55 0.18
N LYS A 118 15.85 7.53 0.05
CA LYS A 118 15.75 8.60 -0.95
C LYS A 118 15.66 8.02 -2.37
N GLN A 119 16.48 7.02 -2.69
CA GLN A 119 16.49 6.40 -4.01
C GLN A 119 15.17 5.72 -4.35
N ASP A 120 14.52 5.08 -3.38
CA ASP A 120 13.20 4.47 -3.60
C ASP A 120 12.14 5.54 -3.88
N PHE A 121 12.15 6.64 -3.12
CA PHE A 121 11.22 7.75 -3.35
C PHE A 121 11.45 8.42 -4.71
N ILE A 122 12.70 8.56 -5.17
CA ILE A 122 13.01 9.02 -6.53
C ILE A 122 12.35 8.09 -7.56
N GLY A 123 12.47 6.78 -7.38
CA GLY A 123 11.82 5.80 -8.25
C GLY A 123 10.29 5.96 -8.26
N LEU A 124 9.67 6.03 -7.09
CA LEU A 124 8.22 6.19 -6.95
C LEU A 124 7.70 7.49 -7.58
N TYR A 125 8.34 8.61 -7.29
CA TYR A 125 7.97 9.91 -7.84
C TYR A 125 8.14 9.97 -9.36
N ARG A 126 9.19 9.33 -9.90
CA ARG A 126 9.40 9.27 -11.35
C ARG A 126 8.28 8.47 -12.03
N GLU A 127 7.90 7.33 -11.46
CA GLU A 127 6.80 6.51 -11.97
C GLU A 127 5.44 7.19 -11.81
N MET A 128 5.29 8.11 -10.85
CA MET A 128 4.05 8.86 -10.59
C MET A 128 4.12 10.34 -10.97
N GLU A 129 4.95 10.69 -11.95
CA GLU A 129 5.07 12.07 -12.42
C GLU A 129 3.71 12.69 -12.76
N GLY A 130 3.41 13.83 -12.12
CA GLY A 130 2.17 14.58 -12.26
C GLY A 130 1.04 14.16 -11.30
N PHE A 131 1.22 13.07 -10.55
CA PHE A 131 0.23 12.54 -9.61
C PHE A 131 0.72 12.61 -8.15
N PRO A 132 -0.22 12.71 -7.19
CA PRO A 132 0.11 12.73 -5.76
C PRO A 132 0.65 11.39 -5.27
N VAL A 133 1.64 11.45 -4.37
CA VAL A 133 2.23 10.27 -3.71
C VAL A 133 2.16 10.44 -2.20
N THR A 134 1.25 9.70 -1.57
CA THR A 134 1.06 9.68 -0.12
C THR A 134 1.97 8.64 0.53
N ILE A 135 2.96 9.11 1.29
CA ILE A 135 3.98 8.30 1.97
C ILE A 135 3.66 8.26 3.46
N ARG A 136 3.45 7.06 3.99
CA ARG A 136 3.24 6.83 5.42
C ARG A 136 4.58 6.67 6.11
N LEU A 137 4.80 7.45 7.16
CA LEU A 137 5.96 7.29 8.04
C LEU A 137 5.95 5.91 8.71
N LEU A 138 7.09 5.54 9.32
CA LEU A 138 7.29 4.22 9.90
C LEU A 138 6.17 3.87 10.88
N ASP A 139 5.50 2.75 10.63
CA ASP A 139 4.33 2.33 11.39
C ASP A 139 4.55 1.15 12.35
N PRO A 140 5.24 0.05 12.00
CA PRO A 140 5.34 -1.11 12.89
C PRO A 140 6.23 -0.85 14.12
N PRO A 141 6.01 -1.58 15.22
CA PRO A 141 6.92 -1.58 16.35
C PRO A 141 8.29 -2.16 15.95
N LEU A 142 9.33 -1.71 16.65
CA LEU A 142 10.72 -2.04 16.28
C LEU A 142 11.06 -3.54 16.35
N HIS A 143 10.37 -4.31 17.20
CA HIS A 143 10.63 -5.75 17.31
C HIS A 143 10.30 -6.54 16.04
N GLU A 144 9.46 -6.00 15.13
CA GLU A 144 9.18 -6.64 13.83
C GLU A 144 10.40 -6.69 12.90
N PHE A 145 11.41 -5.83 13.10
CA PHE A 145 12.66 -5.84 12.34
C PHE A 145 13.74 -6.76 12.93
N LEU A 146 13.48 -7.30 14.13
CA LEU A 146 14.40 -8.19 14.82
C LEU A 146 14.02 -9.66 14.55
N PRO A 147 14.99 -10.59 14.65
CA PRO A 147 14.69 -12.01 14.60
C PRO A 147 13.77 -12.42 15.75
N LYS A 148 13.01 -13.51 15.56
CA LYS A 148 12.10 -14.01 16.61
C LYS A 148 12.89 -14.45 17.84
N ARG A 149 12.29 -14.24 19.01
CA ARG A 149 12.88 -14.59 20.30
C ARG A 149 13.24 -16.08 20.36
N GLU A 150 12.33 -16.94 19.94
CA GLU A 150 12.51 -18.39 19.97
C GLU A 150 13.65 -18.83 19.06
N ASP A 151 13.75 -18.23 17.87
CA ASP A 151 14.81 -18.53 16.91
C ASP A 151 16.19 -18.14 17.47
N LEU A 152 16.29 -16.95 18.08
CA LEU A 152 17.53 -16.51 18.74
C LEU A 152 17.94 -17.40 19.89
N MET A 153 17.00 -17.80 20.76
CA MET A 153 17.28 -18.72 21.87
C MET A 153 17.82 -20.06 21.38
N VAL A 154 17.22 -20.62 20.32
CA VAL A 154 17.65 -21.88 19.71
C VAL A 154 19.04 -21.72 19.08
N GLU A 155 19.30 -20.61 18.39
CA GLU A 155 20.60 -20.34 17.77
C GLU A 155 21.72 -20.17 18.80
N ILE A 156 21.47 -19.45 19.89
CA ILE A 156 22.43 -19.27 20.99
C ILE A 156 22.77 -20.62 21.62
N ALA A 157 21.75 -21.42 21.98
CA ALA A 157 21.97 -22.74 22.56
C ALA A 157 22.77 -23.67 21.64
N LYS A 158 22.50 -23.65 20.33
CA LYS A 158 23.28 -24.41 19.34
C LYS A 158 24.74 -23.97 19.28
N LEU A 159 25.00 -22.66 19.29
CA LEU A 159 26.36 -22.12 19.24
C LEU A 159 27.15 -22.45 20.51
N GLU A 160 26.52 -22.40 21.68
CA GLU A 160 27.14 -22.78 22.95
C GLU A 160 27.51 -24.27 22.99
N LEU A 161 26.70 -25.14 22.37
CA LEU A 161 26.97 -26.58 22.31
C LEU A 161 28.00 -26.98 21.23
N THR A 162 28.27 -26.11 20.26
CA THR A 162 29.15 -26.42 19.11
C THR A 162 30.49 -25.67 19.17
N ASP A 163 30.86 -25.14 20.33
CA ASP A 163 32.04 -24.25 20.52
C ASP A 163 32.08 -23.11 19.49
N GLY A 164 30.91 -22.53 19.23
CA GLY A 164 30.77 -21.35 18.38
C GLY A 164 31.59 -20.17 18.90
N ARG A 165 31.97 -19.26 18.00
CA ARG A 165 32.77 -18.08 18.38
C ARG A 165 32.05 -17.25 19.44
N LEU A 166 32.73 -17.02 20.58
CA LEU A 166 32.21 -16.25 21.72
C LEU A 166 31.65 -14.88 21.33
N GLU A 167 32.30 -14.19 20.38
CA GLU A 167 31.84 -12.88 19.87
C GLU A 167 30.44 -12.95 19.24
N VAL A 168 30.15 -14.02 18.50
CA VAL A 168 28.87 -14.22 17.82
C VAL A 168 27.78 -14.59 18.83
N ILE A 169 28.14 -15.38 19.85
CA ILE A 169 27.23 -15.73 20.96
C ILE A 169 26.84 -14.46 21.71
N GLU A 170 27.81 -13.61 22.04
CA GLU A 170 27.58 -12.36 22.77
C GLU A 170 26.74 -11.36 21.95
N GLU A 171 27.00 -11.26 20.64
CA GLU A 171 26.17 -10.45 19.73
C GLU A 171 24.71 -10.93 19.72
N LYS A 172 24.49 -12.25 19.61
CA LYS A 172 23.14 -12.83 19.64
C LYS A 172 22.45 -12.67 21.00
N ARG A 173 23.20 -12.74 22.11
CA ARG A 173 22.66 -12.48 23.45
C ARG A 173 22.20 -11.03 23.60
N ARG A 174 22.98 -10.06 23.10
CA ARG A 174 22.56 -8.65 23.07
C ARG A 174 21.33 -8.42 22.21
N LEU A 175 21.25 -9.10 21.05
CA LEU A 175 20.03 -9.10 20.22
C LEU A 175 18.84 -9.66 20.98
N LEU A 176 18.99 -10.79 21.66
CA LEU A 176 17.92 -11.41 22.44
C LEU A 176 17.44 -10.49 23.57
N GLU A 177 18.35 -9.91 24.35
CA GLU A 177 18.03 -8.93 25.40
C GLU A 177 17.23 -7.76 24.82
N ARG A 178 17.64 -7.25 23.65
CA ARG A 178 16.93 -6.16 22.99
C ARG A 178 15.54 -6.56 22.49
N VAL A 179 15.39 -7.78 21.97
CA VAL A 179 14.09 -8.34 21.56
C VAL A 179 13.17 -8.45 22.77
N GLU A 180 13.67 -8.91 23.91
CA GLU A 180 12.88 -9.04 25.15
C GLU A 180 12.46 -7.69 25.73
N GLU A 181 13.31 -6.67 25.66
CA GLU A 181 12.96 -5.30 26.06
C GLU A 181 11.89 -4.66 25.18
N LEU A 182 11.95 -4.93 23.87
CA LEU A 182 11.00 -4.38 22.89
C LEU A 182 9.75 -5.26 22.73
N HIS A 183 9.69 -6.40 23.43
CA HIS A 183 8.56 -7.29 23.39
C HIS A 183 7.35 -6.63 24.05
N GLU A 184 6.22 -6.68 23.35
CA GLU A 184 4.96 -6.13 23.82
C GLU A 184 3.89 -7.23 23.81
N PHE A 185 3.03 -7.24 24.82
CA PHE A 185 1.92 -8.19 24.89
C PHE A 185 0.93 -8.03 23.73
N ASN A 186 0.71 -6.79 23.27
CA ASN A 186 -0.21 -6.46 22.18
C ASN A 186 0.47 -5.48 21.20
N PRO A 187 1.35 -5.96 20.30
CA PRO A 187 2.11 -5.12 19.37
C PRO A 187 1.27 -4.15 18.54
N MET A 188 0.07 -4.57 18.17
CA MET A 188 -0.90 -3.75 17.43
C MET A 188 -1.23 -2.42 18.14
N LEU A 189 -1.31 -2.42 19.47
CA LEU A 189 -1.63 -1.23 20.28
C LEU A 189 -0.41 -0.60 20.96
N GLY A 190 0.81 -1.05 20.64
CA GLY A 190 2.03 -0.74 21.37
C GLY A 190 2.78 0.54 20.94
N LEU A 191 4.10 0.52 21.15
CA LEU A 191 5.03 1.60 20.81
C LEU A 191 5.38 1.56 19.31
N ARG A 192 4.49 2.16 18.52
CA ARG A 192 4.56 2.16 17.07
C ARG A 192 4.02 3.47 16.48
N GLY A 193 4.06 3.63 15.16
CA GLY A 193 3.52 4.80 14.45
C GLY A 193 4.01 6.15 15.00
N CYS A 194 3.11 7.12 15.15
CA CYS A 194 3.48 8.44 15.67
C CYS A 194 4.11 8.40 17.07
N ARG A 195 3.79 7.41 17.91
CA ARG A 195 4.35 7.29 19.27
C ARG A 195 5.84 7.03 19.19
N LEU A 196 6.25 6.12 18.32
CA LEU A 196 7.65 5.83 18.03
C LEU A 196 8.35 7.06 17.43
N GLY A 197 7.71 7.76 16.49
CA GLY A 197 8.24 9.00 15.91
C GLY A 197 8.35 10.16 16.91
N ILE A 198 7.59 10.14 18.02
CA ILE A 198 7.67 11.15 19.09
C ILE A 198 8.79 10.78 20.07
N THR A 199 8.93 9.51 20.45
CA THR A 199 9.97 9.05 21.38
C THR A 199 11.36 8.97 20.75
N MET A 200 11.42 8.73 19.44
CA MET A 200 12.64 8.65 18.63
C MET A 200 12.52 9.57 17.39
N PRO A 201 12.53 10.90 17.58
CA PRO A 201 12.27 11.88 16.52
C PRO A 201 13.26 11.81 15.36
N GLU A 202 14.48 11.33 15.59
CA GLU A 202 15.49 11.10 14.56
C GLU A 202 14.99 10.19 13.41
N ILE A 203 14.09 9.24 13.69
CA ILE A 203 13.47 8.38 12.66
C ILE A 203 12.60 9.23 11.72
N THR A 204 11.64 9.99 12.29
CA THR A 204 10.78 10.88 11.51
C THR A 204 11.60 11.93 10.74
N ARG A 205 12.66 12.48 11.36
CA ARG A 205 13.56 13.45 10.69
C ARG A 205 14.22 12.84 9.46
N MET A 206 14.77 11.63 9.59
CA MET A 206 15.42 10.94 8.47
C MET A 206 14.44 10.69 7.33
N GLN A 207 13.24 10.17 7.63
CA GLN A 207 12.24 9.87 6.62
C GLN A 207 11.73 11.14 5.92
N ALA A 208 11.38 12.19 6.69
CA ALA A 208 10.95 13.47 6.13
C ALA A 208 12.03 14.08 5.21
N ARG A 209 13.30 14.01 5.62
CA ARG A 209 14.42 14.47 4.79
C ARG A 209 14.53 13.66 3.50
N ALA A 210 14.50 12.33 3.56
CA ALA A 210 14.58 11.48 2.37
C ALA A 210 13.43 11.76 1.38
N ILE A 211 12.22 11.96 1.88
CA ILE A 211 11.03 12.30 1.07
C ILE A 211 11.23 13.63 0.34
N ILE A 212 11.67 14.67 1.05
CA ILE A 212 11.80 16.03 0.51
C ILE A 212 13.03 16.13 -0.41
N GLU A 213 14.16 15.51 -0.06
CA GLU A 213 15.35 15.49 -0.92
C GLU A 213 15.05 14.81 -2.26
N ALA A 214 14.37 13.66 -2.24
CA ALA A 214 13.95 12.96 -3.45
C ALA A 214 13.05 13.83 -4.34
N ALA A 215 12.09 14.54 -3.72
CA ALA A 215 11.20 15.43 -4.45
C ALA A 215 11.92 16.67 -4.99
N CYS A 216 12.89 17.23 -4.25
CA CYS A 216 13.73 18.34 -4.71
C CYS A 216 14.58 17.93 -5.93
N GLU A 217 15.18 16.74 -5.89
CA GLU A 217 16.03 16.23 -6.97
C GLU A 217 15.26 16.15 -8.29
N LEU A 218 14.09 15.54 -8.28
CA LEU A 218 13.23 15.45 -9.47
C LEU A 218 12.56 16.78 -9.83
N GLY A 219 12.28 17.63 -8.85
CA GLY A 219 11.79 18.99 -9.08
C GLY A 219 12.77 19.82 -9.92
N ARG A 220 14.08 19.68 -9.69
CA ARG A 220 15.12 20.32 -10.52
C ARG A 220 15.18 19.77 -11.95
N GLU A 221 14.78 18.51 -12.16
CA GLU A 221 14.61 17.93 -13.50
C GLU A 221 13.36 18.47 -14.21
N GLY A 222 12.57 19.36 -13.58
CA GLY A 222 11.35 19.91 -14.14
C GLY A 222 10.13 19.00 -14.02
N LYS A 223 10.23 17.90 -13.26
CA LYS A 223 9.11 16.97 -13.05
C LYS A 223 8.12 17.55 -12.04
N LYS A 224 6.83 17.37 -12.32
CA LYS A 224 5.77 17.77 -11.40
C LYS A 224 5.63 16.73 -10.29
N ILE A 225 6.11 17.06 -9.10
CA ILE A 225 6.05 16.20 -7.91
C ILE A 225 5.04 16.77 -6.91
N VAL A 226 4.20 15.90 -6.33
CA VAL A 226 3.20 16.28 -5.32
C VAL A 226 3.33 15.35 -4.10
N PRO A 227 4.25 15.64 -3.16
CA PRO A 227 4.44 14.85 -1.95
C PRO A 227 3.31 15.04 -0.94
N GLU A 228 2.88 13.93 -0.35
CA GLU A 228 1.95 13.92 0.77
C GLU A 228 2.56 13.06 1.89
N ILE A 229 2.87 13.66 3.04
CA ILE A 229 3.46 12.96 4.18
C ILE A 229 2.35 12.63 5.16
N MET A 230 2.19 11.34 5.47
CA MET A 230 1.12 10.84 6.33
C MET A 230 1.68 10.29 7.64
N ILE A 231 1.17 10.82 8.75
CA ILE A 231 1.52 10.37 10.09
C ILE A 231 0.53 9.26 10.52
N PRO A 232 1.01 8.03 10.81
CA PRO A 232 0.18 6.92 11.27
C PRO A 232 -0.15 7.01 12.77
N LEU A 233 -1.20 6.30 13.17
CA LEU A 233 -1.63 5.98 14.54
C LEU A 233 -1.90 7.19 15.44
N VAL A 234 -2.25 8.34 14.86
CA VAL A 234 -2.60 9.54 15.62
C VAL A 234 -3.92 9.33 16.36
N GLY A 235 -3.92 9.56 17.66
CA GLY A 235 -5.14 9.59 18.49
C GLY A 235 -5.45 10.98 19.06
N MET A 236 -4.48 11.89 19.06
CA MET A 236 -4.55 13.22 19.66
C MET A 236 -4.02 14.32 18.74
N VAL A 237 -4.63 15.51 18.82
CA VAL A 237 -4.14 16.70 18.09
C VAL A 237 -2.71 17.08 18.48
N SER A 238 -2.29 16.83 19.73
CA SER A 238 -0.93 17.09 20.19
C SER A 238 0.09 16.14 19.55
N GLU A 239 -0.25 14.87 19.32
CA GLU A 239 0.60 13.91 18.60
C GLU A 239 0.75 14.35 17.14
N MET A 240 -0.37 14.71 16.50
CA MET A 240 -0.36 15.25 15.14
C MET A 240 0.52 16.49 15.03
N LYS A 241 0.35 17.44 15.97
CA LYS A 241 1.12 18.69 15.98
C LYS A 241 2.60 18.42 16.17
N ALA A 242 2.98 17.59 17.15
CA ALA A 242 4.37 17.29 17.45
C ALA A 242 5.11 16.70 16.24
N GLN A 243 4.48 15.76 15.54
CA GLN A 243 5.04 15.19 14.31
C GLN A 243 5.03 16.19 13.15
N LYS A 244 3.94 16.96 12.97
CA LYS A 244 3.86 17.97 11.90
C LYS A 244 4.94 19.05 12.05
N ASP A 245 5.13 19.60 13.24
CA ASP A 245 6.14 20.63 13.50
C ASP A 245 7.53 20.11 13.11
N LEU A 246 7.87 18.87 13.51
CA LEU A 246 9.13 18.21 13.16
C LEU A 246 9.31 18.04 11.65
N ILE A 247 8.27 17.59 10.96
CA ILE A 247 8.28 17.41 9.49
C ILE A 247 8.45 18.76 8.79
N ARG A 248 7.76 19.80 9.25
CA ARG A 248 7.85 21.15 8.69
C ARG A 248 9.25 21.74 8.87
N GLU A 249 9.82 21.64 10.07
CA GLU A 249 11.19 22.07 10.36
C GLU A 249 12.21 21.43 9.40
N VAL A 250 12.18 20.09 9.27
CA VAL A 250 13.12 19.35 8.40
C VAL A 250 12.89 19.66 6.93
N ALA A 251 11.64 19.77 6.50
CA ALA A 251 11.32 20.08 5.11
C ALA A 251 11.79 21.49 4.73
N GLU A 252 11.57 22.49 5.58
CA GLU A 252 12.05 23.86 5.37
C GLU A 252 13.58 23.94 5.31
N GLU A 253 14.27 23.28 6.24
CA GLU A 253 15.73 23.14 6.24
C GLU A 253 16.24 22.51 4.92
N THR A 254 15.56 21.46 4.47
CA THR A 254 15.94 20.70 3.26
C THR A 254 15.68 21.51 2.00
N LEU A 255 14.53 22.17 1.89
CA LEU A 255 14.17 23.02 0.75
C LEU A 255 15.14 24.21 0.63
N ALA A 256 15.46 24.86 1.75
CA ALA A 256 16.41 25.97 1.79
C ALA A 256 17.80 25.55 1.32
N ARG A 257 18.32 24.41 1.81
CA ARG A 257 19.62 23.87 1.37
C ARG A 257 19.64 23.52 -0.12
N ASN A 258 18.52 23.06 -0.64
CA ASN A 258 18.42 22.63 -2.03
C ASN A 258 18.10 23.78 -3.00
N GLY A 259 17.68 24.95 -2.51
CA GLY A 259 17.28 26.09 -3.33
C GLY A 259 16.04 25.82 -4.19
N VAL A 260 15.14 24.94 -3.72
CA VAL A 260 13.93 24.54 -4.45
C VAL A 260 12.68 24.95 -3.65
N THR A 261 11.68 25.49 -4.33
CA THR A 261 10.35 25.68 -3.76
C THR A 261 9.44 24.55 -4.20
N LEU A 262 8.88 23.82 -3.23
CA LEU A 262 8.01 22.67 -3.48
C LEU A 262 6.83 22.70 -2.51
N SER A 263 5.62 22.53 -3.02
CA SER A 263 4.43 22.32 -2.19
C SER A 263 4.32 20.86 -1.77
N TYR A 264 4.02 20.61 -0.50
CA TYR A 264 3.73 19.30 0.05
C TYR A 264 2.65 19.43 1.13
N LEU A 265 1.93 18.34 1.37
CA LEU A 265 0.91 18.26 2.41
C LEU A 265 1.38 17.37 3.56
N VAL A 266 0.99 17.72 4.78
CA VAL A 266 1.14 16.86 5.96
C VAL A 266 -0.25 16.51 6.49
N GLY A 267 -0.58 15.24 6.45
CA GLY A 267 -1.86 14.70 6.88
C GLY A 267 -1.69 13.53 7.81
N THR A 268 -2.80 12.85 8.11
CA THR A 268 -2.79 11.75 9.06
C THR A 268 -3.72 10.63 8.64
N MET A 269 -3.39 9.44 9.13
CA MET A 269 -4.28 8.31 9.04
C MET A 269 -5.34 8.40 10.15
N ILE A 270 -6.62 8.31 9.77
CA ILE A 270 -7.73 8.17 10.72
C ILE A 270 -8.01 6.67 10.88
N GLU A 271 -7.39 6.08 11.89
CA GLU A 271 -7.41 4.64 12.13
C GLU A 271 -7.64 4.24 13.59
N LEU A 272 -7.84 5.23 14.47
CA LEU A 272 -8.24 5.02 15.86
C LEU A 272 -9.61 5.66 16.10
N PRO A 273 -10.51 5.03 16.88
CA PRO A 273 -11.82 5.59 17.20
C PRO A 273 -11.71 6.98 17.86
N ARG A 274 -10.69 7.18 18.70
CA ARG A 274 -10.42 8.49 19.31
C ARG A 274 -10.09 9.56 18.27
N ALA A 275 -9.38 9.21 17.20
CA ALA A 275 -9.06 10.12 16.11
C ALA A 275 -10.33 10.54 15.37
N ALA A 276 -11.23 9.58 15.11
CA ALA A 276 -12.52 9.87 14.48
C ALA A 276 -13.40 10.80 15.34
N VAL A 277 -13.52 10.51 16.64
CA VAL A 277 -14.32 11.33 17.58
C VAL A 277 -13.74 12.73 17.78
N THR A 278 -12.42 12.89 17.67
CA THR A 278 -11.75 14.18 17.88
C THR A 278 -11.26 14.83 16.57
N ALA A 279 -11.77 14.38 15.43
CA ALA A 279 -11.29 14.75 14.10
C ALA A 279 -11.33 16.26 13.83
N LYS A 280 -12.29 16.99 14.42
CA LYS A 280 -12.36 18.46 14.35
C LYS A 280 -11.08 19.14 14.81
N ARG A 281 -10.52 18.69 15.94
CA ARG A 281 -9.26 19.21 16.48
C ARG A 281 -8.07 18.75 15.65
N ILE A 282 -8.08 17.49 15.21
CA ILE A 282 -6.99 16.95 14.39
C ILE A 282 -6.90 17.70 13.05
N ALA A 283 -8.02 18.09 12.45
CA ALA A 283 -8.11 18.85 11.20
C ALA A 283 -7.53 20.28 11.29
N GLU A 284 -7.36 20.84 12.50
CA GLU A 284 -6.61 22.09 12.70
C GLU A 284 -5.16 21.93 12.25
N GLN A 285 -4.61 20.72 12.38
CA GLN A 285 -3.23 20.40 12.04
C GLN A 285 -3.12 19.63 10.72
N ALA A 286 -3.98 18.64 10.47
CA ALA A 286 -3.92 17.79 9.28
C ALA A 286 -4.48 18.47 8.03
N GLU A 287 -3.75 18.33 6.92
CA GLU A 287 -4.17 18.85 5.61
C GLU A 287 -5.00 17.85 4.79
N PHE A 288 -4.94 16.57 5.16
CA PHE A 288 -5.77 15.51 4.61
C PHE A 288 -5.96 14.40 5.64
N PHE A 289 -7.04 13.62 5.46
CA PHE A 289 -7.25 12.35 6.15
C PHE A 289 -7.19 11.19 5.17
N SER A 290 -6.54 10.11 5.60
CA SER A 290 -6.65 8.80 4.96
C SER A 290 -7.22 7.82 5.97
N PHE A 291 -8.35 7.19 5.68
CA PHE A 291 -8.92 6.19 6.58
C PHE A 291 -8.11 4.89 6.49
N GLY A 292 -7.44 4.55 7.59
CA GLY A 292 -6.78 3.26 7.79
C GLY A 292 -7.81 2.27 8.34
N THR A 293 -8.73 1.84 7.47
CA THR A 293 -9.91 1.07 7.90
C THR A 293 -9.56 -0.30 8.46
N ASN A 294 -8.40 -0.87 8.14
CA ASN A 294 -7.95 -2.12 8.75
C ASN A 294 -7.81 -1.95 10.28
N ASP A 295 -7.00 -0.99 10.73
CA ASP A 295 -6.79 -0.72 12.16
C ASP A 295 -8.02 -0.10 12.83
N LEU A 296 -8.79 0.71 12.09
CA LEU A 296 -10.07 1.23 12.59
C LEU A 296 -11.07 0.10 12.84
N THR A 297 -11.17 -0.88 11.95
CA THR A 297 -12.00 -2.07 12.15
C THR A 297 -11.51 -2.85 13.35
N GLN A 298 -10.20 -3.12 13.45
CA GLN A 298 -9.65 -3.88 14.58
C GLN A 298 -10.01 -3.25 15.93
N THR A 299 -9.86 -1.93 16.04
CA THR A 299 -10.10 -1.19 17.29
C THR A 299 -11.58 -0.90 17.55
N THR A 300 -12.43 -0.82 16.53
CA THR A 300 -13.88 -0.65 16.67
C THR A 300 -14.56 -1.95 17.09
N PHE A 301 -14.16 -3.09 16.50
CA PHE A 301 -14.69 -4.41 16.87
C PHE A 301 -14.00 -5.02 18.10
N GLY A 302 -12.77 -4.59 18.42
CA GLY A 302 -11.91 -5.29 19.37
C GLY A 302 -11.35 -6.60 18.80
N PHE A 303 -11.18 -6.69 17.48
CA PHE A 303 -10.71 -7.88 16.79
C PHE A 303 -9.24 -7.70 16.37
N SER A 304 -8.36 -8.56 16.87
CA SER A 304 -7.02 -8.75 16.28
C SER A 304 -7.19 -9.44 14.94
N ARG A 305 -6.69 -8.84 13.86
CA ARG A 305 -6.79 -9.41 12.51
C ARG A 305 -6.14 -10.80 12.43
N ASP A 306 -5.02 -10.99 13.11
CA ASP A 306 -4.26 -12.23 13.08
C ASP A 306 -4.96 -13.37 13.86
N ASP A 307 -5.82 -13.01 14.82
CA ASP A 307 -6.53 -13.99 15.66
C ASP A 307 -7.99 -14.20 15.28
N ALA A 308 -8.64 -13.18 14.69
CA ALA A 308 -10.07 -13.18 14.44
C ALA A 308 -10.52 -14.29 13.48
N ALA A 309 -9.64 -14.72 12.56
CA ALA A 309 -9.92 -15.82 11.64
C ALA A 309 -10.38 -17.10 12.36
N LYS A 310 -9.95 -17.32 13.61
CA LYS A 310 -10.34 -18.48 14.44
C LYS A 310 -11.85 -18.55 14.72
N PHE A 311 -12.56 -17.41 14.76
CA PHE A 311 -13.99 -17.36 15.08
C PHE A 311 -14.85 -16.63 14.04
N VAL A 312 -14.29 -15.74 13.21
CA VAL A 312 -15.04 -15.01 12.17
C VAL A 312 -15.73 -15.98 11.19
N ALA A 313 -15.04 -17.05 10.80
CA ALA A 313 -15.64 -18.08 9.94
C ALA A 313 -16.87 -18.75 10.60
N PHE A 314 -16.84 -18.95 11.92
CA PHE A 314 -17.99 -19.45 12.68
C PHE A 314 -19.10 -18.38 12.75
N TYR A 315 -18.77 -17.10 12.94
CA TYR A 315 -19.76 -16.01 13.00
C TYR A 315 -20.51 -15.85 11.67
N MET A 316 -19.82 -16.03 10.55
CA MET A 316 -20.38 -15.96 9.18
C MET A 316 -21.12 -17.22 8.75
N LYS A 317 -20.82 -18.36 9.37
CA LYS A 317 -21.41 -19.65 9.02
C LYS A 317 -21.81 -20.36 10.31
N ARG A 318 -22.64 -19.68 11.12
CA ARG A 318 -22.99 -20.17 12.44
C ARG A 318 -23.63 -21.55 12.33
N GLN A 319 -23.03 -22.52 13.01
CA GLN A 319 -23.44 -23.92 13.02
C GLN A 319 -23.43 -24.36 14.47
N ASP A 320 -24.53 -24.06 15.16
CA ASP A 320 -24.65 -24.31 16.59
C ASP A 320 -24.77 -25.82 16.89
N CYS A 321 -24.95 -26.16 18.16
CA CYS A 321 -25.37 -27.50 18.51
C CYS A 321 -26.86 -27.72 18.14
N CYS A 322 -27.26 -28.98 18.05
CA CYS A 322 -28.66 -29.36 17.96
C CYS A 322 -29.46 -28.73 19.11
N PRO A 323 -30.56 -28.01 18.83
CA PRO A 323 -31.34 -27.34 19.88
C PRO A 323 -32.04 -28.34 20.83
N THR A 324 -32.19 -29.61 20.41
CA THR A 324 -32.86 -30.65 21.19
C THR A 324 -31.92 -31.39 22.14
N CYS A 325 -30.72 -31.76 21.69
CA CYS A 325 -29.80 -32.61 22.45
C CYS A 325 -28.41 -32.00 22.69
N LEU A 326 -28.18 -30.78 22.21
CA LEU A 326 -26.91 -30.06 22.32
C LEU A 326 -25.71 -30.75 21.67
N SER A 327 -25.95 -31.75 20.81
CA SER A 327 -24.87 -32.37 20.02
C SER A 327 -24.39 -31.46 18.89
N PRO A 328 -23.08 -31.34 18.66
CA PRO A 328 -22.53 -30.63 17.50
C PRO A 328 -22.68 -31.41 16.19
N GLN A 329 -23.12 -32.67 16.23
CA GLN A 329 -23.26 -33.53 15.05
C GLN A 329 -24.57 -33.22 14.33
N VAL A 330 -24.62 -32.08 13.64
CA VAL A 330 -25.79 -31.67 12.85
C VAL A 330 -25.41 -31.63 11.38
N ASN A 331 -26.17 -32.34 10.55
CA ASN A 331 -26.12 -32.14 9.11
C ASN A 331 -26.94 -30.89 8.75
N TRP A 332 -26.29 -29.72 8.72
CA TRP A 332 -26.92 -28.44 8.40
C TRP A 332 -27.43 -28.32 6.95
N LYS A 333 -27.07 -29.25 6.05
CA LYS A 333 -27.66 -29.32 4.70
C LYS A 333 -29.02 -30.00 4.71
N GLU A 334 -29.18 -31.04 5.53
CA GLU A 334 -30.42 -31.82 5.65
C GLU A 334 -31.28 -31.36 6.83
N MET A 335 -30.76 -30.46 7.68
CA MET A 335 -31.38 -30.00 8.91
C MET A 335 -31.74 -31.15 9.85
N ILE A 336 -30.85 -32.14 9.99
CA ILE A 336 -31.04 -33.32 10.86
C ILE A 336 -29.87 -33.43 11.84
N CYS A 337 -30.17 -33.63 13.13
CA CYS A 337 -29.16 -34.00 14.11
C CYS A 337 -28.81 -35.48 13.99
N GLN A 338 -27.54 -35.79 13.76
CA GLN A 338 -27.05 -37.16 13.63
C GLN A 338 -26.99 -37.91 14.96
N SER A 339 -27.03 -37.20 16.10
CA SER A 339 -26.98 -37.86 17.42
C SER A 339 -28.35 -38.21 17.99
N CYS A 340 -29.38 -37.38 17.81
CA CYS A 340 -30.72 -37.66 18.34
C CYS A 340 -31.80 -37.85 17.26
N GLY A 341 -31.45 -37.70 15.97
CA GLY A 341 -32.37 -37.85 14.84
C GLY A 341 -33.41 -36.72 14.70
N SER A 342 -33.35 -35.68 15.53
CA SER A 342 -34.31 -34.58 15.46
C SER A 342 -34.10 -33.75 14.20
N HIS A 343 -35.21 -33.45 13.50
CA HIS A 343 -35.24 -32.40 12.49
C HIS A 343 -35.15 -31.02 13.14
N ILE A 344 -34.29 -30.17 12.61
CA ILE A 344 -34.08 -28.81 13.08
C ILE A 344 -34.94 -27.89 12.22
N ALA A 345 -35.91 -27.21 12.85
CA ALA A 345 -36.86 -26.37 12.14
C ALA A 345 -36.22 -25.10 11.56
N THR A 346 -35.30 -24.49 12.31
CA THR A 346 -34.65 -23.23 11.94
C THR A 346 -33.17 -23.26 12.28
N LYS A 347 -32.36 -22.64 11.42
CA LYS A 347 -30.96 -22.37 11.69
C LYS A 347 -30.86 -21.03 12.41
N ALA A 348 -29.97 -20.91 13.39
CA ALA A 348 -29.66 -19.63 14.00
C ALA A 348 -29.11 -18.66 12.95
N ASP A 349 -29.46 -17.39 13.07
CA ASP A 349 -28.92 -16.34 12.23
C ASP A 349 -27.40 -16.21 12.43
N ASN A 350 -26.71 -15.82 11.36
CA ASN A 350 -25.30 -15.50 11.43
C ASN A 350 -25.07 -14.29 12.35
N ILE A 351 -23.92 -14.24 13.01
CA ILE A 351 -23.53 -13.10 13.83
C ILE A 351 -22.92 -12.00 12.95
N LEU A 352 -22.22 -12.39 11.88
CA LEU A 352 -21.66 -11.48 10.88
C LEU A 352 -22.11 -11.92 9.49
N ASP A 353 -22.53 -10.96 8.67
CA ASP A 353 -22.88 -11.25 7.27
C ASP A 353 -21.64 -11.38 6.37
N ALA A 354 -20.56 -10.68 6.72
CA ALA A 354 -19.30 -10.68 5.99
C ALA A 354 -18.12 -10.54 6.95
N ASP A 355 -16.93 -10.88 6.47
CA ASP A 355 -15.68 -10.60 7.18
C ASP A 355 -15.45 -9.08 7.20
N PRO A 356 -15.42 -8.43 8.38
CA PRO A 356 -15.31 -6.97 8.50
C PRO A 356 -13.94 -6.42 8.07
N PHE A 357 -12.95 -7.28 7.82
CA PHE A 357 -11.65 -6.90 7.25
C PHE A 357 -11.62 -6.96 5.71
N ALA A 358 -12.61 -7.61 5.10
CA ALA A 358 -12.75 -7.71 3.66
C ALA A 358 -13.82 -6.76 3.11
N VAL A 359 -14.94 -6.64 3.83
CA VAL A 359 -16.06 -5.76 3.51
C VAL A 359 -16.24 -4.76 4.66
N LEU A 360 -16.26 -3.48 4.34
CA LEU A 360 -16.37 -2.42 5.34
C LEU A 360 -17.70 -2.52 6.09
N ASP A 361 -17.64 -2.61 7.41
CA ASP A 361 -18.80 -2.45 8.28
C ASP A 361 -19.35 -1.02 8.17
N ARG A 362 -20.50 -0.86 7.50
CA ARG A 362 -21.15 0.44 7.28
C ARG A 362 -21.82 0.98 8.55
N GLU A 363 -22.18 0.13 9.51
CA GLU A 363 -22.90 0.51 10.72
C GLU A 363 -21.94 1.09 11.76
N GLY A 364 -20.94 0.32 12.20
CA GLY A 364 -19.99 0.73 13.23
C GLY A 364 -18.82 1.52 12.68
N VAL A 365 -17.93 0.88 11.91
CA VAL A 365 -16.74 1.51 11.34
C VAL A 365 -17.13 2.66 10.40
N GLY A 366 -18.18 2.48 9.61
CA GLY A 366 -18.75 3.51 8.76
C GLY A 366 -19.32 4.71 9.53
N ALA A 367 -19.84 4.51 10.74
CA ALA A 367 -20.24 5.63 11.60
C ALA A 367 -19.03 6.42 12.11
N MET A 368 -17.92 5.75 12.44
CA MET A 368 -16.67 6.42 12.79
C MET A 368 -16.14 7.26 11.62
N MET A 369 -16.19 6.71 10.40
CA MET A 369 -15.83 7.47 9.19
C MET A 369 -16.73 8.69 8.98
N ARG A 370 -18.07 8.53 9.05
CA ARG A 370 -19.03 9.65 8.96
C ARG A 370 -18.72 10.76 9.96
N LEU A 371 -18.50 10.39 11.22
CA LEU A 371 -18.18 11.33 12.28
C LEU A 371 -16.89 12.10 11.96
N ALA A 372 -15.83 11.39 11.60
CA ALA A 372 -14.54 12.00 11.29
C ALA A 372 -14.60 12.97 10.10
N ILE A 373 -15.35 12.60 9.06
CA ILE A 373 -15.57 13.44 7.87
C ILE A 373 -16.30 14.73 8.25
N ASN A 374 -17.41 14.61 8.98
CA ASN A 374 -18.22 15.74 9.38
C ASN A 374 -17.43 16.70 10.27
N GLU A 375 -16.81 16.16 11.33
CA GLU A 375 -16.00 16.93 12.26
C GLU A 375 -14.78 17.57 11.59
N GLY A 376 -14.10 16.85 10.69
CA GLY A 376 -12.98 17.38 9.91
C GLY A 376 -13.39 18.56 9.02
N ARG A 377 -14.52 18.43 8.31
CA ARG A 377 -15.06 19.47 7.43
C ARG A 377 -15.55 20.71 8.19
N LEU A 378 -15.96 20.58 9.45
CA LEU A 378 -16.30 21.74 10.29
C LEU A 378 -15.11 22.65 10.55
N THR A 379 -13.89 22.09 10.63
CA THR A 379 -12.66 22.87 10.81
C THR A 379 -12.02 23.26 9.48
N ARG A 380 -12.01 22.34 8.51
CA ARG A 380 -11.42 22.53 7.19
C ARG A 380 -12.39 22.03 6.11
N PRO A 381 -13.25 22.90 5.55
CA PRO A 381 -14.31 22.50 4.63
C PRO A 381 -13.83 21.77 3.37
N ASP A 382 -12.63 22.11 2.90
CA ASP A 382 -11.94 21.55 1.74
C ASP A 382 -10.90 20.48 2.12
N ILE A 383 -10.98 19.91 3.33
CA ILE A 383 -10.07 18.84 3.74
C ILE A 383 -10.18 17.68 2.76
N LYS A 384 -9.01 17.25 2.29
CA LYS A 384 -8.92 16.11 1.40
C LYS A 384 -9.11 14.81 2.19
N LEU A 385 -9.98 13.94 1.71
CA LEU A 385 -10.42 12.72 2.36
C LEU A 385 -10.19 11.53 1.43
N GLY A 386 -9.50 10.50 1.93
CA GLY A 386 -9.38 9.24 1.21
C GLY A 386 -9.43 8.04 2.13
N ILE A 387 -9.41 6.86 1.55
CA ILE A 387 -9.30 5.57 2.25
C ILE A 387 -8.16 4.76 1.66
N CYS A 388 -7.46 4.01 2.49
CA CYS A 388 -6.45 3.05 2.07
C CYS A 388 -6.67 1.70 2.76
N GLY A 389 -5.96 0.67 2.31
CA GLY A 389 -6.14 -0.70 2.78
C GLY A 389 -6.97 -1.56 1.83
N GLU A 390 -7.57 -2.63 2.36
CA GLU A 390 -8.22 -3.67 1.57
C GLU A 390 -9.63 -3.26 1.11
N HIS A 391 -10.36 -2.57 1.97
CA HIS A 391 -11.68 -2.01 1.68
C HIS A 391 -11.67 -1.05 0.48
N GLY A 392 -10.57 -0.33 0.24
CA GLY A 392 -10.44 0.59 -0.90
C GLY A 392 -10.55 -0.08 -2.28
N GLY A 393 -10.48 -1.41 -2.35
CA GLY A 393 -10.68 -2.18 -3.59
C GLY A 393 -11.94 -3.06 -3.58
N ASP A 394 -12.73 -3.04 -2.51
CA ASP A 394 -13.97 -3.81 -2.40
C ASP A 394 -15.15 -3.00 -2.97
N PRO A 395 -15.93 -3.51 -3.93
CA PRO A 395 -16.96 -2.72 -4.60
C PRO A 395 -18.00 -2.10 -3.66
N SER A 396 -18.49 -2.85 -2.66
CA SER A 396 -19.46 -2.34 -1.68
C SER A 396 -18.86 -1.23 -0.82
N SER A 397 -17.61 -1.42 -0.39
CA SER A 397 -16.89 -0.42 0.39
C SER A 397 -16.58 0.85 -0.42
N VAL A 398 -16.23 0.71 -1.71
CA VAL A 398 -15.99 1.84 -2.63
C VAL A 398 -17.27 2.63 -2.87
N GLU A 399 -18.40 1.95 -3.07
CA GLU A 399 -19.72 2.60 -3.16
C GLU A 399 -20.02 3.40 -1.90
N PHE A 400 -19.83 2.82 -0.73
CA PHE A 400 -20.05 3.54 0.53
C PHE A 400 -19.11 4.75 0.68
N CYS A 401 -17.84 4.63 0.29
CA CYS A 401 -16.92 5.76 0.28
C CYS A 401 -17.39 6.90 -0.64
N HIS A 402 -18.03 6.57 -1.77
CA HIS A 402 -18.66 7.55 -2.66
C HIS A 402 -19.84 8.24 -1.97
N GLU A 403 -20.71 7.49 -1.30
CA GLU A 403 -21.86 8.02 -0.54
C GLU A 403 -21.41 8.98 0.58
N LEU A 404 -20.29 8.67 1.24
CA LEU A 404 -19.69 9.53 2.26
C LEU A 404 -19.00 10.79 1.69
N GLY A 405 -18.85 10.86 0.37
CA GLY A 405 -18.19 11.96 -0.31
C GLY A 405 -16.69 12.04 -0.04
N LEU A 406 -16.00 10.90 0.02
CA LEU A 406 -14.53 10.89 -0.05
C LEU A 406 -14.06 11.44 -1.39
N ASP A 407 -12.83 11.93 -1.46
CA ASP A 407 -12.21 12.39 -2.72
C ASP A 407 -11.57 11.22 -3.48
N TYR A 408 -11.05 10.21 -2.77
CA TYR A 408 -10.41 9.07 -3.40
C TYR A 408 -10.49 7.77 -2.59
N VAL A 409 -10.35 6.65 -3.31
CA VAL A 409 -10.08 5.32 -2.74
C VAL A 409 -8.69 4.85 -3.18
N SER A 410 -7.99 4.09 -2.33
CA SER A 410 -6.67 3.56 -2.62
C SER A 410 -6.57 2.07 -2.33
N CYS A 411 -6.20 1.28 -3.33
CA CYS A 411 -6.20 -0.19 -3.28
C CYS A 411 -4.93 -0.79 -3.89
N SER A 412 -4.71 -2.10 -3.77
CA SER A 412 -3.56 -2.75 -4.41
C SER A 412 -3.58 -2.55 -5.95
N PRO A 413 -2.42 -2.55 -6.64
CA PRO A 413 -2.35 -2.20 -8.06
C PRO A 413 -3.32 -2.98 -8.96
N PHE A 414 -3.48 -4.28 -8.70
CA PHE A 414 -4.38 -5.15 -9.48
C PHE A 414 -5.88 -4.95 -9.19
N ARG A 415 -6.23 -4.28 -8.08
CA ARG A 415 -7.62 -3.92 -7.75
C ARG A 415 -8.03 -2.54 -8.29
N VAL A 416 -7.10 -1.76 -8.83
CA VAL A 416 -7.39 -0.44 -9.43
C VAL A 416 -8.51 -0.51 -10.48
N PRO A 417 -8.53 -1.47 -11.43
CA PRO A 417 -9.64 -1.58 -12.40
C PRO A 417 -10.99 -1.85 -11.73
N ILE A 418 -11.01 -2.67 -10.67
CA ILE A 418 -12.23 -3.01 -9.93
C ILE A 418 -12.75 -1.78 -9.18
N ALA A 419 -11.87 -1.05 -8.51
CA ALA A 419 -12.22 0.18 -7.80
C ALA A 419 -12.73 1.26 -8.76
N ARG A 420 -12.14 1.39 -9.95
CA ARG A 420 -12.61 2.31 -11.01
C ARG A 420 -14.03 1.96 -11.47
N LEU A 421 -14.29 0.68 -11.74
CA LEU A 421 -15.61 0.21 -12.11
C LEU A 421 -16.64 0.44 -10.99
N ALA A 422 -16.30 0.08 -9.75
CA ALA A 422 -17.18 0.25 -8.60
C ALA A 422 -17.50 1.74 -8.35
N ALA A 423 -16.51 2.62 -8.45
CA ALA A 423 -16.69 4.06 -8.33
C ALA A 423 -17.60 4.64 -9.42
N ALA A 424 -17.48 4.14 -10.65
CA ALA A 424 -18.34 4.53 -11.76
C ALA A 424 -19.79 4.04 -11.54
N GLN A 425 -19.97 2.80 -11.09
CA GLN A 425 -21.28 2.23 -10.77
C GLN A 425 -21.97 3.02 -9.65
N ALA A 426 -21.24 3.33 -8.57
CA ALA A 426 -21.74 4.15 -7.47
C ALA A 426 -22.20 5.54 -7.97
N ALA A 427 -21.39 6.21 -8.79
CA ALA A 427 -21.74 7.50 -9.36
C ALA A 427 -22.97 7.43 -10.28
N ILE A 428 -23.11 6.38 -11.10
CA ILE A 428 -24.29 6.17 -11.97
C ILE A 428 -25.55 5.90 -11.15
N ASN A 429 -25.45 5.06 -10.13
CA ASN A 429 -26.58 4.72 -9.26
C ASN A 429 -27.05 5.92 -8.43
N GLY A 430 -26.13 6.81 -8.04
CA GLY A 430 -26.44 8.06 -7.36
C GLY A 430 -27.05 9.17 -8.23
N MET A 431 -27.08 9.01 -9.58
CA MET A 431 -27.67 10.02 -10.46
C MET A 431 -29.21 9.98 -10.41
N PRO A 432 -29.90 11.14 -10.24
CA PRO A 432 -31.36 11.18 -10.36
C PRO A 432 -31.78 10.75 -11.78
N ALA A 433 -32.91 10.02 -11.86
CA ALA A 433 -33.34 9.28 -13.06
C ALA A 433 -33.43 10.09 -14.37
N GLY A 434 -33.43 11.43 -14.33
CA GLY A 434 -33.44 12.33 -15.50
C GLY A 434 -32.08 12.96 -15.90
N LYS A 435 -30.98 12.67 -15.19
CA LYS A 435 -29.61 13.20 -15.48
C LYS A 435 -28.58 12.12 -15.78
N LYS A 436 -29.00 10.90 -16.15
CA LYS A 436 -28.09 9.90 -16.70
C LYS A 436 -27.48 10.49 -17.98
N LYS A 437 -26.22 10.95 -17.90
CA LYS A 437 -25.52 11.53 -19.04
C LYS A 437 -25.54 10.49 -20.17
N SER A 438 -26.03 10.90 -21.34
CA SER A 438 -25.70 10.21 -22.59
C SER A 438 -24.17 10.22 -22.71
N PRO A 439 -23.51 9.11 -23.13
CA PRO A 439 -22.09 9.12 -23.39
C PRO A 439 -21.78 10.28 -24.34
N LYS A 440 -20.88 11.18 -23.93
CA LYS A 440 -20.53 12.34 -24.76
C LYS A 440 -19.91 11.76 -26.03
N ALA A 441 -20.48 12.09 -27.19
CA ALA A 441 -19.89 11.75 -28.47
C ALA A 441 -18.41 12.17 -28.45
N SER A 442 -17.53 11.20 -28.67
CA SER A 442 -16.09 11.38 -28.74
C SER A 442 -15.77 12.65 -29.53
N ILE A 443 -15.09 13.61 -28.91
CA ILE A 443 -14.51 14.73 -29.64
C ILE A 443 -13.46 14.13 -30.57
N ALA A 444 -13.85 13.97 -31.85
CA ALA A 444 -12.92 13.67 -32.91
C ALA A 444 -11.84 14.76 -32.90
N PRO A 445 -10.55 14.42 -33.05
CA PRO A 445 -9.51 15.43 -33.12
C PRO A 445 -9.81 16.34 -34.32
N SER A 446 -9.94 17.63 -34.04
CA SER A 446 -10.17 18.68 -35.02
C SER A 446 -9.23 18.51 -36.21
N ARG A 447 -9.79 18.48 -37.43
CA ARG A 447 -9.05 18.52 -38.69
C ARG A 447 -8.31 19.86 -38.83
N GLY A 448 -7.15 19.97 -38.20
CA GLY A 448 -6.14 20.97 -38.50
C GLY A 448 -5.46 20.62 -39.83
N LYS A 449 -5.44 21.57 -40.76
CA LYS A 449 -4.89 21.46 -42.12
C LYS A 449 -3.51 20.80 -42.14
N ARG A 450 -3.40 19.69 -42.90
CA ARG A 450 -2.12 19.07 -43.26
C ARG A 450 -1.38 19.93 -44.29
N THR A 451 -0.30 20.55 -43.87
CA THR A 451 0.85 20.87 -44.73
C THR A 451 2.11 20.37 -44.03
N GLY A 452 2.88 19.51 -44.71
CA GLY A 452 4.24 19.17 -44.27
C GLY A 452 4.46 17.69 -44.00
N LYS A 453 5.19 17.05 -44.92
CA LYS A 453 5.69 15.67 -44.88
C LYS A 453 6.48 15.39 -43.59
N VAL A 454 6.14 14.34 -42.85
CA VAL A 454 7.04 13.75 -41.83
C VAL A 454 7.78 12.57 -42.45
N LYS A 455 9.07 12.80 -42.72
CA LYS A 455 10.07 11.75 -42.99
C LYS A 455 10.41 11.07 -41.65
N VAL A 456 10.34 9.76 -41.64
CA VAL A 456 10.98 8.90 -40.63
C VAL A 456 12.50 8.95 -40.84
N PRO A 457 13.33 9.08 -39.79
CA PRO A 457 14.71 8.63 -39.86
C PRO A 457 14.92 7.45 -38.90
N VAL A 458 15.11 6.28 -39.49
CA VAL A 458 15.88 5.18 -38.91
C VAL A 458 17.32 5.39 -39.36
N ARG A 459 18.30 5.37 -38.45
CA ARG A 459 19.64 4.84 -38.77
C ARG A 459 20.41 4.41 -37.51
N PRO A 460 21.15 3.29 -37.55
CA PRO A 460 21.89 2.73 -36.44
C PRO A 460 23.32 3.30 -36.34
N VAL A 461 23.88 3.26 -35.14
CA VAL A 461 25.27 3.64 -34.82
C VAL A 461 26.21 2.46 -35.11
N LYS A 462 27.29 2.67 -35.88
CA LYS A 462 28.50 1.84 -35.87
C LYS A 462 29.71 2.72 -35.57
N SER A 463 30.50 2.28 -34.60
CA SER A 463 31.73 2.91 -34.13
C SER A 463 32.92 2.60 -35.05
N SER A 464 33.82 3.57 -35.12
CA SER A 464 35.08 3.58 -35.84
C SER A 464 36.19 2.83 -35.10
N ARG A 465 37.07 2.15 -35.84
CA ARG A 465 38.51 2.09 -35.55
C ARG A 465 39.30 1.86 -36.84
N SER A 466 40.21 2.78 -37.13
CA SER A 466 41.21 2.71 -38.19
C SER A 466 42.54 2.19 -37.62
N ALA A 467 43.16 1.24 -38.31
CA ALA A 467 44.60 1.03 -38.27
C ALA A 467 45.05 0.53 -39.66
N ARG A 468 46.10 1.15 -40.20
CA ARG A 468 46.64 0.91 -41.54
C ARG A 468 47.80 -0.10 -41.49
N ALA A 469 47.78 -0.99 -42.48
CA ALA A 469 48.90 -1.55 -43.25
C ALA A 469 49.98 -2.42 -42.55
N ALA A 470 50.11 -3.67 -43.00
CA ALA A 470 51.23 -4.13 -43.84
C ALA A 470 51.02 -5.58 -44.31
N GLN A 471 51.50 -5.87 -45.52
CA GLN A 471 51.41 -7.14 -46.25
C GLN A 471 52.33 -8.22 -45.64
N GLY A 472 51.92 -9.50 -45.74
CA GLY A 472 52.74 -10.64 -45.33
C GLY A 472 52.19 -12.00 -45.78
N LYS A 473 52.79 -12.49 -46.87
CA LYS A 473 52.77 -13.82 -47.51
C LYS A 473 52.34 -15.08 -46.68
N ALA A 474 51.56 -15.90 -47.39
CA ALA A 474 51.76 -17.34 -47.70
C ALA A 474 51.72 -18.44 -46.61
N ALA A 475 50.96 -19.48 -47.00
CA ALA A 475 51.28 -20.91 -46.90
C ALA A 475 51.04 -21.71 -45.59
N SER A 476 50.03 -22.60 -45.71
CA SER A 476 50.10 -24.05 -45.47
C SER A 476 49.85 -24.65 -44.07
N ARG A 477 49.12 -25.77 -44.16
CA ARG A 477 49.20 -27.02 -43.35
C ARG A 477 48.59 -27.08 -41.94
N ARG A 478 47.49 -27.86 -41.90
CA ARG A 478 47.29 -29.13 -41.16
C ARG A 478 47.69 -29.23 -39.67
N THR A 479 46.69 -29.72 -38.93
CA THR A 479 46.72 -30.68 -37.80
C THR A 479 47.39 -30.26 -36.49
N ARG A 480 46.62 -30.16 -35.41
CA ARG A 480 46.24 -31.30 -34.55
C ARG A 480 44.97 -30.98 -33.77
#